data_AF-A0A7R9EXB0-F1
#
_entry.id   AF-A0A7R9EXB0-F1
#
_cell.length_a   1.000
_cell.length_b   1.000
_cell.length_c   1.000
_cell.angle_alpha   90.00
_cell.angle_beta   90.00
_cell.angle_gamma   90.00
#
_symmetry.space_group_name_H-M   'P 1'
#
loop_
_entity.id
_entity.type
_entity.pdbx_description
1 polymer ?
#
loop_
_entity_poly.entity_id
_entity_poly.type
_entity_poly.pdbx_seq_one_letter_code
_entity_poly.pdbx_strand_id
1 'polypeptide(L)'
;MKCQWTGVKLSQELRPALYSSMLPLLEQGEDIAVRLTASSTLKLAVDDFEFNTDQFLPFLEPCFSLLFALLQEAQECDTKMHVLYVLSFIVERVGFSIRPYSNALIQYLPLLWEQSAEHNMLRCAIVSTLVHLAKAIGVLNKDFYQFLIPVIALSTDMAQDAHVYLLEDGLELWLAVLENSTQMTPELLQLFNNMQPLFQHHADNLRTCLYITQANILLSPEQFLKMYGEIVVASANEMLADMRSEGIVMTMRLIETCLRSAPGIAQEIVKPILPRVFEAVYRGSEYPMVMSMYLSVMSRILLSSRDVFSQVVSIVAQLEDSRAEIILDKILDVWLDKMALVTQLERRKLLGIALTSLLTVQSSYVLEKFCGVLLCVTEVLNDVVKLDRDGGMFDALMYSDQLSSSVSEDDLDYETEHDQRRRMLAATDPVHTIVLRDYLQTQLTELQQQLGTSQFEQLVQTVDVETLSQARLYVIM
;
A
#
# COMPACT_ATOMS: atom_id res chain seq x y z
N MET A 1 42.58 6.73 19.06
CA MET A 1 42.50 5.31 19.47
C MET A 1 41.36 4.70 18.66
N LYS A 2 41.63 3.79 17.73
CA LYS A 2 40.61 3.20 16.84
C LYS A 2 39.60 2.41 17.68
N CYS A 3 38.30 2.64 17.50
CA CYS A 3 37.24 1.76 17.99
C CYS A 3 37.36 0.38 17.33
N GLN A 4 38.22 -0.48 17.89
CA GLN A 4 38.36 -1.90 17.56
C GLN A 4 37.79 -2.77 18.69
N TRP A 5 36.59 -2.44 19.15
CA TRP A 5 35.77 -3.36 19.96
C TRP A 5 34.65 -3.94 19.10
N THR A 6 34.97 -4.43 17.89
CA THR A 6 34.01 -5.09 17.00
C THR A 6 33.86 -6.59 17.29
N GLY A 7 34.28 -7.07 18.47
CA GLY A 7 34.18 -8.48 18.85
C GLY A 7 33.80 -8.76 20.31
N VAL A 8 33.56 -7.73 21.14
CA VAL A 8 33.13 -7.89 22.53
C VAL A 8 31.84 -7.11 22.72
N LYS A 9 30.75 -7.82 22.97
CA LYS A 9 29.43 -7.22 23.26
C LYS A 9 29.55 -6.35 24.52
N LEU A 10 29.29 -5.05 24.38
CA LEU A 10 29.10 -4.17 25.53
C LEU A 10 27.76 -4.52 26.19
N SER A 11 27.78 -4.87 27.48
CA SER A 11 26.55 -5.15 28.22
C SER A 11 25.61 -3.95 28.19
N GLN A 12 24.30 -4.22 28.13
CA GLN A 12 23.27 -3.16 28.07
C GLN A 12 23.39 -2.17 29.24
N GLU A 13 23.73 -2.66 30.43
CA GLU A 13 23.94 -1.84 31.65
C GLU A 13 25.03 -0.78 31.52
N LEU A 14 26.03 -0.97 30.64
CA LEU A 14 27.13 -0.04 30.44
C LEU A 14 26.87 1.01 29.35
N ARG A 15 25.75 0.88 28.61
CA ARG A 15 25.42 1.80 27.52
C ARG A 15 25.14 3.23 27.97
N PRO A 16 24.40 3.46 29.07
CA PRO A 16 24.25 4.82 29.61
C PRO A 16 25.60 5.48 29.91
N ALA A 17 26.56 4.72 30.44
CA ALA A 17 27.91 5.23 30.71
C ALA A 17 28.67 5.56 29.42
N LEU A 18 28.51 4.75 28.37
CA LEU A 18 29.05 5.05 27.04
C LEU A 18 28.47 6.37 26.49
N TYR A 19 27.14 6.51 26.48
CA TYR A 19 26.47 7.73 25.99
C TYR A 19 26.93 8.96 26.77
N SER A 20 26.95 8.88 28.11
CA SER A 20 27.42 9.95 28.97
C SER A 20 28.89 10.32 28.72
N SER A 21 29.75 9.36 28.36
CA SER A 21 31.16 9.61 28.10
C SER A 21 31.42 10.26 26.74
N MET A 22 30.49 10.12 25.79
CA MET A 22 30.60 10.76 24.47
C MET A 22 30.22 12.24 24.48
N LEU A 23 29.36 12.67 25.41
CA LEU A 23 28.89 14.07 25.47
C LEU A 23 30.05 15.08 25.62
N PRO A 24 30.98 14.95 26.59
CA PRO A 24 32.10 15.89 26.70
C PRO A 24 33.00 15.89 25.46
N LEU A 25 33.17 14.74 24.81
CA LEU A 25 33.99 14.59 23.61
C LEU A 25 33.38 15.25 22.36
N LEU A 26 32.09 15.61 22.41
CA LEU A 26 31.39 16.32 21.34
C LEU A 26 31.36 17.84 21.54
N GLU A 27 31.77 18.34 22.70
CA GLU A 27 31.76 19.77 23.01
C GLU A 27 32.65 20.59 22.07
N GLN A 28 32.29 21.85 21.85
CA GLN A 28 32.99 22.75 20.91
C GLN A 28 34.46 23.01 21.29
N GLY A 29 34.84 22.77 22.55
CA GLY A 29 36.22 22.92 23.02
C GLY A 29 37.17 21.80 22.58
N GLU A 30 36.64 20.67 22.11
CA GLU A 30 37.42 19.52 21.67
C GLU A 30 37.84 19.62 20.20
N ASP A 31 38.91 18.92 19.84
CA ASP A 31 39.39 18.85 18.46
C ASP A 31 38.34 18.23 17.52
N ILE A 32 38.25 18.74 16.28
CA ILE A 32 37.27 18.28 15.30
C ILE A 32 37.36 16.77 15.04
N ALA A 33 38.56 16.19 15.05
CA ALA A 33 38.73 14.75 14.85
C ALA A 33 38.24 13.95 16.06
N VAL A 34 38.35 14.49 17.28
CA VAL A 34 37.81 13.88 18.50
C VAL A 34 36.29 13.89 18.42
N ARG A 35 35.68 15.04 18.09
CA ARG A 35 34.22 15.19 17.95
C ARG A 35 33.65 14.26 16.86
N LEU A 36 34.32 14.14 15.71
CA LEU A 36 33.91 13.22 14.65
C LEU A 36 34.08 11.74 15.03
N THR A 37 35.10 11.42 15.83
CA THR A 37 35.27 10.06 16.35
C THR A 37 34.18 9.74 17.38
N ALA A 38 33.81 10.70 18.24
CA ALA A 38 32.74 10.57 19.20
C ALA A 38 31.37 10.42 18.51
N SER A 39 31.09 11.22 17.47
CA SER A 39 29.84 11.12 16.69
C SER A 39 29.72 9.75 16.01
N SER A 40 30.81 9.24 15.43
CA SER A 40 30.84 7.91 14.83
C SER A 40 30.63 6.80 15.86
N THR A 41 31.21 6.97 17.05
CA THR A 41 31.06 6.00 18.15
C THR A 41 29.63 5.97 18.67
N LEU A 42 28.97 7.13 18.79
CA LEU A 42 27.56 7.22 19.12
C LEU A 42 26.69 6.52 18.08
N LYS A 43 26.93 6.76 16.78
CA LYS A 43 26.20 6.06 15.71
C LYS A 43 26.30 4.55 15.88
N LEU A 44 27.50 4.02 16.04
CA LEU A 44 27.72 2.58 16.23
C LEU A 44 27.02 2.03 17.48
N ALA A 45 26.94 2.81 18.55
CA ALA A 45 26.26 2.42 19.78
C ALA A 45 24.73 2.40 19.65
N VAL A 46 24.16 3.23 18.77
CA VAL A 46 22.72 3.30 18.48
C VAL A 46 22.29 2.29 17.39
N ASP A 47 23.23 1.91 16.51
CA ASP A 47 23.07 0.89 15.46
C ASP A 47 23.11 -0.55 16.00
N ASP A 48 23.41 -0.73 17.29
CA ASP A 48 23.45 -2.05 17.90
C ASP A 48 22.07 -2.71 17.91
N PHE A 49 22.02 -4.02 17.62
CA PHE A 49 20.77 -4.79 17.57
C PHE A 49 20.02 -4.79 18.91
N GLU A 50 20.74 -4.73 20.04
CA GLU A 50 20.15 -4.71 21.37
C GLU A 50 19.90 -3.26 21.86
N PHE A 51 19.95 -2.27 20.97
CA PHE A 51 19.66 -0.86 21.31
C PHE A 51 18.30 -0.73 21.99
N ASN A 52 18.28 0.02 23.09
CA ASN A 52 17.09 0.29 23.87
C ASN A 52 16.88 1.81 23.89
N THR A 53 15.78 2.26 23.29
CA THR A 53 15.46 3.67 23.16
C THR A 53 15.33 4.35 24.53
N ASP A 54 14.66 3.72 25.49
CA ASP A 54 14.44 4.28 26.84
C ASP A 54 15.75 4.58 27.57
N GLN A 55 16.77 3.74 27.42
CA GLN A 55 18.10 3.97 27.98
C GLN A 55 18.81 5.17 27.34
N PHE A 56 18.49 5.49 26.08
CA PHE A 56 19.10 6.58 25.34
C PHE A 56 18.36 7.92 25.51
N LEU A 57 17.05 7.90 25.79
CA LEU A 57 16.23 9.11 25.94
C LEU A 57 16.83 10.19 26.85
N PRO A 58 17.44 9.89 28.02
CA PRO A 58 18.06 10.91 28.88
C PRO A 58 19.24 11.65 28.23
N PHE A 59 19.85 11.06 27.21
CA PHE A 59 21.02 11.60 26.49
C PHE A 59 20.66 12.19 25.12
N LEU A 60 19.42 12.00 24.66
CA LEU A 60 18.99 12.37 23.32
C LEU A 60 19.16 13.86 23.04
N GLU A 61 18.58 14.74 23.89
CA GLU A 61 18.65 16.19 23.69
C GLU A 61 20.09 16.73 23.70
N PRO A 62 20.94 16.42 24.70
CA PRO A 62 22.34 16.86 24.67
C PRO A 62 23.12 16.33 23.47
N CYS A 63 22.99 15.03 23.15
CA CYS A 63 23.66 14.42 22.00
C CYS A 63 23.29 15.13 20.70
N PHE A 64 21.97 15.28 20.47
CA PHE A 64 21.46 15.87 19.24
C PHE A 64 21.87 17.34 19.10
N SER A 65 21.81 18.10 20.19
CA SER A 65 22.24 19.51 20.22
C SER A 65 23.74 19.67 19.91
N LEU A 66 24.59 18.83 20.48
CA LEU A 66 26.04 18.87 20.24
C LEU A 66 26.41 18.44 18.82
N LEU A 67 25.73 17.42 18.28
CA LEU A 67 25.90 16.99 16.89
C LEU A 67 25.41 18.08 15.91
N PHE A 68 24.32 18.78 16.23
CA PHE A 68 23.87 19.91 15.44
C PHE A 68 24.88 21.06 15.45
N ALA A 69 25.46 21.39 16.60
CA ALA A 69 26.53 22.39 16.69
C ALA A 69 27.76 21.98 15.83
N LEU A 70 28.15 20.70 15.89
CA LEU A 70 29.21 20.16 15.05
C LEU A 70 28.90 20.29 13.55
N LEU A 71 27.64 20.08 13.14
CA LEU A 71 27.20 20.30 11.76
C LEU A 71 27.35 21.76 11.33
N GLN A 72 26.98 22.71 12.20
CA GLN A 72 27.07 24.14 11.89
C GLN A 72 28.52 24.63 11.74
N GLU A 73 29.45 24.06 12.50
CA GLU A 73 30.87 24.42 12.46
C GLU A 73 31.62 23.79 11.28
N ALA A 74 31.15 22.63 10.81
CA ALA A 74 31.76 21.90 9.70
C ALA A 74 31.81 22.76 8.42
N GLN A 75 33.00 22.89 7.83
CA GLN A 75 33.20 23.64 6.59
C GLN A 75 33.15 22.72 5.36
N GLU A 76 33.81 21.57 5.45
CA GLU A 76 33.93 20.62 4.34
C GLU A 76 32.63 19.83 4.12
N CYS A 77 32.27 19.61 2.86
CA CYS A 77 31.06 18.87 2.48
C CYS A 77 31.05 17.45 3.07
N ASP A 78 32.18 16.73 3.00
CA ASP A 78 32.29 15.37 3.54
C ASP A 78 32.02 15.32 5.05
N THR A 79 32.47 16.35 5.78
CA THR A 79 32.23 16.45 7.23
C THR A 79 30.76 16.72 7.51
N LYS A 80 30.11 17.62 6.76
CA LYS A 80 28.67 17.88 6.88
C LYS A 80 27.84 16.63 6.57
N MET A 81 28.19 15.91 5.50
CA MET A 81 27.52 14.66 5.13
C MET A 81 27.63 13.60 6.23
N HIS A 82 28.82 13.43 6.82
CA HIS A 82 29.03 12.49 7.92
C HIS A 82 28.18 12.86 9.15
N VAL A 83 28.18 14.13 9.55
CA VAL A 83 27.41 14.55 10.74
C VAL A 83 25.91 14.47 10.48
N LEU A 84 25.43 14.84 9.28
CA LEU A 84 24.04 14.66 8.87
C LEU A 84 23.64 13.19 8.91
N TYR A 85 24.49 12.28 8.41
CA TYR A 85 24.22 10.85 8.47
C TYR A 85 24.04 10.37 9.91
N VAL A 86 24.90 10.81 10.85
CA VAL A 86 24.75 10.46 12.27
C VAL A 86 23.45 11.02 12.87
N LEU A 87 23.12 12.29 12.60
CA LEU A 87 21.88 12.92 13.07
C LEU A 87 20.64 12.20 12.52
N SER A 88 20.63 11.94 11.22
CA SER A 88 19.60 11.22 10.48
C SER A 88 19.38 9.81 11.03
N PHE A 89 20.47 9.10 11.33
CA PHE A 89 20.41 7.76 11.94
C PHE A 89 19.84 7.79 13.36
N ILE A 90 20.19 8.79 14.17
CA ILE A 90 19.59 8.94 15.51
C ILE A 90 18.09 9.20 15.38
N VAL A 91 17.67 10.09 14.47
CA VAL A 91 16.26 10.40 14.20
C VAL A 91 15.49 9.12 13.86
N GLU A 92 16.02 8.31 12.94
CA GLU A 92 15.43 7.02 12.54
C GLU A 92 15.24 6.09 13.74
N ARG A 93 16.26 5.97 14.60
CA ARG A 93 16.29 5.00 15.70
C ARG A 93 15.43 5.39 16.90
N VAL A 94 15.28 6.69 17.17
CA VAL A 94 14.46 7.17 18.30
C VAL A 94 13.02 7.50 17.91
N GLY A 95 12.71 7.58 16.60
CA GLY A 95 11.37 7.85 16.09
C GLY A 95 10.76 9.13 16.67
N PHE A 96 9.49 9.07 17.10
CA PHE A 96 8.72 10.20 17.59
C PHE A 96 9.33 10.96 18.77
N SER A 97 10.22 10.30 19.53
CA SER A 97 10.93 10.91 20.65
C SER A 97 11.82 12.09 20.24
N ILE A 98 12.15 12.23 18.95
CA ILE A 98 12.94 13.35 18.43
C ILE A 98 12.16 14.67 18.31
N ARG A 99 10.82 14.61 18.26
CA ARG A 99 9.95 15.77 17.97
C ARG A 99 10.29 17.05 18.76
N PRO A 100 10.57 17.00 20.08
CA PRO A 100 10.89 18.20 20.85
C PRO A 100 12.22 18.86 20.48
N TYR A 101 13.13 18.12 19.83
CA TYR A 101 14.53 18.50 19.66
C TYR A 101 14.91 18.76 18.19
N SER A 102 14.06 18.41 17.22
CA SER A 102 14.38 18.48 15.79
C SER A 102 14.22 19.88 15.17
N ASN A 103 13.53 20.82 15.83
CA ASN A 103 13.17 22.10 15.22
C ASN A 103 14.37 22.92 14.73
N ALA A 104 15.48 22.93 15.48
CA ALA A 104 16.69 23.65 15.07
C ALA A 104 17.28 23.09 13.76
N LEU A 105 17.28 21.77 13.61
CA LEU A 105 17.74 21.11 12.38
C LEU A 105 16.78 21.41 11.21
N ILE A 106 15.47 21.32 11.41
CA ILE A 106 14.46 21.62 10.38
C ILE A 106 14.62 23.04 9.84
N GLN A 107 14.90 24.02 10.72
CA GLN A 107 15.12 25.41 10.31
C GLN A 107 16.46 25.63 9.58
N TYR A 108 17.46 24.78 9.83
CA TYR A 108 18.78 24.87 9.21
C TYR A 108 18.87 24.20 7.84
N LEU A 109 18.15 23.09 7.62
CA LEU A 109 18.22 22.33 6.37
C LEU A 109 17.88 23.13 5.11
N PRO A 110 16.92 24.07 5.09
CA PRO A 110 16.69 24.94 3.94
C PRO A 110 17.91 25.77 3.55
N LEU A 111 18.61 26.36 4.53
CA LEU A 111 19.82 27.12 4.31
C LEU A 111 20.94 26.21 3.76
N LEU A 112 21.10 25.02 4.34
CA LEU A 112 22.10 24.08 3.90
C LEU A 112 21.81 23.58 2.47
N TRP A 113 20.54 23.38 2.13
CA TRP A 113 20.10 23.00 0.79
C TRP A 113 20.47 24.05 -0.25
N GLU A 114 20.21 25.33 0.03
CA GLU A 114 20.62 26.45 -0.84
C GLU A 114 22.15 26.51 -1.03
N GLN A 115 22.92 26.34 0.06
CA GLN A 115 24.38 26.33 0.00
C GLN A 115 24.95 25.14 -0.77
N SER A 116 24.21 24.02 -0.81
CA SER A 116 24.62 22.79 -1.49
C SER A 116 24.26 22.75 -2.98
N ALA A 117 23.92 23.89 -3.60
CA ALA A 117 23.37 23.93 -4.95
C ALA A 117 24.22 23.22 -6.02
N GLU A 118 25.55 23.27 -5.87
CA GLU A 118 26.53 22.64 -6.77
C GLU A 118 27.04 21.29 -6.25
N HIS A 119 26.55 20.81 -5.10
CA HIS A 119 27.05 19.64 -4.38
C HIS A 119 25.96 18.57 -4.24
N ASN A 120 25.70 17.82 -5.31
CA ASN A 120 24.63 16.79 -5.34
C ASN A 120 24.78 15.72 -4.24
N MET A 121 25.99 15.31 -3.87
CA MET A 121 26.19 14.34 -2.78
C MET A 121 25.75 14.86 -1.41
N LEU A 122 25.98 16.15 -1.14
CA LEU A 122 25.49 16.79 0.07
C LEU A 122 23.96 16.93 0.02
N ARG A 123 23.40 17.20 -1.16
CA ARG A 123 21.94 17.16 -1.36
C ARG A 123 21.35 15.79 -1.06
N CYS A 124 21.95 14.68 -1.51
CA CYS A 124 21.50 13.33 -1.14
C CYS A 124 21.43 13.16 0.39
N ALA A 125 22.50 13.56 1.10
CA ALA A 125 22.52 13.50 2.57
C ALA A 125 21.41 14.34 3.21
N ILE A 126 21.09 15.51 2.65
CA ILE A 126 19.97 16.36 3.10
C ILE A 126 18.63 15.66 2.83
N VAL A 127 18.37 15.15 1.62
CA VAL A 127 17.11 14.48 1.28
C VAL A 127 16.90 13.25 2.16
N SER A 128 17.92 12.41 2.32
CA SER A 128 17.88 11.25 3.23
C SER A 128 17.58 11.67 4.68
N THR A 129 18.15 12.78 5.16
CA THR A 129 17.82 13.33 6.49
C THR A 129 16.36 13.79 6.56
N LEU A 130 15.84 14.40 5.49
CA LEU A 130 14.44 14.82 5.40
C LEU A 130 13.47 13.64 5.41
N VAL A 131 13.83 12.49 4.81
CA VAL A 131 13.03 11.25 4.86
C VAL A 131 12.81 10.82 6.31
N HIS A 132 13.88 10.69 7.07
CA HIS A 132 13.80 10.26 8.47
C HIS A 132 13.09 11.30 9.34
N LEU A 133 13.32 12.60 9.11
CA LEU A 133 12.58 13.65 9.81
C LEU A 133 11.09 13.61 9.50
N ALA A 134 10.69 13.46 8.24
CA ALA A 134 9.27 13.39 7.87
C ALA A 134 8.57 12.21 8.55
N LYS A 135 9.20 11.02 8.56
CA LYS A 135 8.69 9.83 9.25
C LYS A 135 8.62 10.01 10.77
N ALA A 136 9.69 10.52 11.39
CA ALA A 136 9.77 10.66 12.84
C ALA A 136 8.90 11.81 13.40
N ILE A 137 8.69 12.86 12.61
CA ILE A 137 7.80 13.96 13.00
C ILE A 137 6.33 13.53 12.87
N GLY A 138 5.98 12.71 11.88
CA GLY A 138 4.59 12.37 11.60
C GLY A 138 3.87 13.57 11.00
N VAL A 139 2.75 14.00 11.59
CA VAL A 139 1.94 15.13 11.06
C VAL A 139 2.78 16.39 10.86
N LEU A 140 3.04 16.70 9.58
CA LEU A 140 3.93 17.79 9.18
C LEU A 140 3.21 19.14 9.26
N ASN A 141 3.92 20.18 9.68
CA ASN A 141 3.39 21.54 9.72
C ASN A 141 3.60 22.27 8.38
N LYS A 142 2.88 23.40 8.20
CA LYS A 142 2.90 24.18 6.96
C LYS A 142 4.30 24.64 6.55
N ASP A 143 5.12 25.08 7.51
CA ASP A 143 6.45 25.60 7.23
C ASP A 143 7.38 24.50 6.70
N PHE A 144 7.26 23.28 7.23
CA PHE A 144 8.05 22.16 6.76
C PHE A 144 7.62 21.73 5.34
N TYR A 145 6.31 21.72 5.04
CA TYR A 145 5.82 21.49 3.68
C TYR A 145 6.39 22.48 2.65
N GLN A 146 6.51 23.76 3.01
CA GLN A 146 7.06 24.79 2.11
C GLN A 146 8.49 24.49 1.68
N PHE A 147 9.25 23.74 2.48
CA PHE A 147 10.58 23.28 2.12
C PHE A 147 10.57 21.92 1.42
N LEU A 148 9.80 20.96 1.93
CA LEU A 148 9.77 19.59 1.41
C LEU A 148 9.29 19.51 -0.04
N ILE A 149 8.24 20.27 -0.40
CA ILE A 149 7.62 20.19 -1.73
C ILE A 149 8.61 20.59 -2.83
N PRO A 150 9.31 21.75 -2.77
CA PRO A 150 10.34 22.10 -3.75
C PRO A 150 11.49 21.10 -3.83
N VAL A 151 11.90 20.52 -2.70
CA VAL A 151 12.96 19.49 -2.67
C VAL A 151 12.52 18.24 -3.43
N ILE A 152 11.30 17.75 -3.18
CA ILE A 152 10.74 16.61 -3.92
C ILE A 152 10.62 16.94 -5.42
N ALA A 153 10.08 18.12 -5.75
CA ALA A 153 9.92 18.56 -7.13
C ALA A 153 11.25 18.54 -7.89
N LEU A 154 12.32 19.08 -7.31
CA LEU A 154 13.64 19.08 -7.93
C LEU A 154 14.23 17.67 -8.03
N SER A 155 14.09 16.88 -6.96
CA SER A 155 14.69 15.54 -6.88
C SER A 155 14.06 14.54 -7.85
N THR A 156 12.80 14.79 -8.24
CA THR A 156 12.01 13.92 -9.12
C THR A 156 11.82 14.49 -10.54
N ASP A 157 12.43 15.63 -10.86
CA ASP A 157 12.40 16.22 -12.20
C ASP A 157 13.44 15.57 -13.12
N MET A 158 12.97 14.73 -14.03
CA MET A 158 13.79 13.99 -15.00
C MET A 158 14.46 14.88 -16.05
N ALA A 159 14.08 16.15 -16.13
CA ALA A 159 14.76 17.13 -17.00
C ALA A 159 16.03 17.71 -16.37
N GLN A 160 16.25 17.54 -15.06
CA GLN A 160 17.43 18.05 -14.35
C GLN A 160 18.53 17.00 -14.25
N ASP A 161 19.79 17.35 -14.51
CA ASP A 161 20.91 16.41 -14.35
C ASP A 161 21.06 15.86 -12.92
N ALA A 162 20.53 16.57 -11.92
CA ALA A 162 20.57 16.17 -10.52
C ALA A 162 19.74 14.90 -10.22
N HIS A 163 18.76 14.53 -11.06
CA HIS A 163 17.92 13.35 -10.83
C HIS A 163 18.75 12.06 -10.69
N VAL A 164 19.88 11.95 -11.39
CA VAL A 164 20.78 10.79 -11.33
C VAL A 164 21.26 10.49 -9.91
N TYR A 165 21.33 11.52 -9.05
CA TYR A 165 21.76 11.39 -7.66
C TYR A 165 20.60 11.41 -6.68
N LEU A 166 19.56 12.21 -6.95
CA LEU A 166 18.52 12.54 -5.98
C LEU A 166 17.26 11.72 -6.11
N LEU A 167 17.05 11.02 -7.23
CA LEU A 167 15.75 10.44 -7.54
C LEU A 167 15.28 9.40 -6.53
N GLU A 168 16.16 8.49 -6.10
CA GLU A 168 15.82 7.43 -5.15
C GLU A 168 15.37 8.02 -3.81
N ASP A 169 16.23 8.81 -3.16
CA ASP A 169 15.92 9.51 -1.90
C ASP A 169 14.71 10.47 -2.07
N GLY A 170 14.57 11.10 -3.24
CA GLY A 170 13.48 12.02 -3.55
C GLY A 170 12.12 11.33 -3.63
N LEU A 171 12.06 10.13 -4.18
CA LEU A 171 10.86 9.29 -4.20
C LEU A 171 10.53 8.78 -2.80
N GLU A 172 11.53 8.37 -2.02
CA GLU A 172 11.34 8.01 -0.62
C GLU A 172 10.79 9.18 0.20
N LEU A 173 11.31 10.39 -0.03
CA LEU A 173 10.83 11.59 0.64
C LEU A 173 9.38 11.89 0.25
N TRP A 174 9.05 11.78 -1.03
CA TRP A 174 7.69 11.97 -1.50
C TRP A 174 6.71 10.99 -0.84
N LEU A 175 7.08 9.71 -0.77
CA LEU A 175 6.27 8.70 -0.12
C LEU A 175 6.11 9.01 1.38
N ALA A 176 7.19 9.31 2.09
CA ALA A 176 7.15 9.67 3.51
C ALA A 176 6.26 10.88 3.78
N VAL A 177 6.29 11.90 2.91
CA VAL A 177 5.41 13.07 3.01
C VAL A 177 3.96 12.68 2.80
N LEU A 178 3.65 11.89 1.78
CA LEU A 178 2.28 11.41 1.52
C LEU A 178 1.76 10.53 2.66
N GLU A 179 2.63 9.70 3.24
CA GLU A 179 2.26 8.79 4.32
C GLU A 179 1.85 9.53 5.59
N ASN A 180 2.47 10.67 5.85
CA ASN A 180 2.25 11.50 7.03
C ASN A 180 1.36 12.73 6.78
N SER A 181 0.83 12.87 5.56
CA SER A 181 -0.11 13.93 5.20
C SER A 181 -1.53 13.59 5.67
N THR A 182 -2.15 14.53 6.37
CA THR A 182 -3.55 14.44 6.82
C THR A 182 -4.55 14.86 5.74
N GLN A 183 -4.12 15.69 4.77
CA GLN A 183 -4.95 16.19 3.69
C GLN A 183 -4.12 16.49 2.44
N MET A 184 -4.76 16.44 1.26
CA MET A 184 -4.14 16.83 0.00
C MET A 184 -4.10 18.36 -0.14
N THR A 185 -2.92 18.92 -0.40
CA THR A 185 -2.77 20.33 -0.82
C THR A 185 -2.60 20.44 -2.33
N PRO A 186 -2.91 21.60 -2.96
CA PRO A 186 -2.70 21.79 -4.39
C PRO A 186 -1.25 21.57 -4.83
N GLU A 187 -0.29 21.99 -4.02
CA GLU A 187 1.14 21.87 -4.32
C GLU A 187 1.62 20.42 -4.25
N LEU A 188 1.14 19.65 -3.26
CA LEU A 188 1.41 18.21 -3.14
C LEU A 188 0.79 17.42 -4.29
N LEU A 189 -0.42 17.78 -4.70
CA LEU A 189 -1.09 17.18 -5.85
C LEU A 189 -0.32 17.44 -7.17
N GLN A 190 0.18 18.67 -7.35
CA GLN A 190 0.93 19.07 -8.54
C GLN A 190 2.28 18.37 -8.70
N LEU A 191 2.88 17.85 -7.62
CA LEU A 191 4.09 17.02 -7.72
C LEU A 191 3.87 15.80 -8.64
N PHE A 192 2.63 15.32 -8.76
CA PHE A 192 2.30 14.19 -9.62
C PHE A 192 2.60 14.44 -11.11
N ASN A 193 2.77 15.69 -11.54
CA ASN A 193 3.22 16.02 -12.89
C ASN A 193 4.60 15.39 -13.24
N ASN A 194 5.45 15.14 -12.24
CA ASN A 194 6.74 14.47 -12.41
C ASN A 194 6.61 12.95 -12.59
N MET A 195 5.44 12.36 -12.35
CA MET A 195 5.26 10.90 -12.35
C MET A 195 5.23 10.29 -13.75
N GLN A 196 4.71 11.01 -14.75
CA GLN A 196 4.57 10.45 -16.10
C GLN A 196 5.92 10.06 -16.74
N PRO A 197 6.96 10.92 -16.74
CA PRO A 197 8.28 10.52 -17.23
C PRO A 197 8.89 9.34 -16.46
N LEU A 198 8.58 9.22 -15.16
CA LEU A 198 9.06 8.11 -14.32
C LEU A 198 8.47 6.77 -14.76
N PHE A 199 7.17 6.70 -15.07
CA PHE A 199 6.55 5.48 -15.58
C PHE A 199 7.12 5.04 -16.93
N GLN A 200 7.50 5.98 -17.79
CA GLN A 200 7.95 5.67 -19.14
C GLN A 200 9.42 5.23 -19.22
N HIS A 201 10.27 5.74 -18.33
CA HIS A 201 11.72 5.65 -18.52
C HIS A 201 12.48 4.94 -17.40
N HIS A 202 11.86 4.68 -16.23
CA HIS A 202 12.59 4.28 -15.01
C HIS A 202 12.01 3.02 -14.36
N ALA A 203 12.31 1.85 -14.94
CA ALA A 203 11.82 0.56 -14.45
C ALA A 203 12.29 0.23 -13.02
N ASP A 204 13.49 0.68 -12.62
CA ASP A 204 14.08 0.36 -11.32
C ASP A 204 13.28 0.95 -10.15
N ASN A 205 12.65 2.11 -10.37
CA ASN A 205 11.87 2.83 -9.36
C ASN A 205 10.36 2.61 -9.47
N LEU A 206 9.91 1.80 -10.44
CA LEU A 206 8.50 1.57 -10.73
C LEU A 206 7.71 1.15 -9.49
N ARG A 207 8.30 0.31 -8.64
CA ARG A 207 7.69 -0.13 -7.38
C ARG A 207 7.30 1.05 -6.50
N THR A 208 8.25 1.94 -6.24
CA THR A 208 8.04 3.14 -5.40
C THR A 208 7.07 4.10 -6.06
N CYS A 209 7.15 4.29 -7.39
CA CYS A 209 6.18 5.10 -8.15
C CYS A 209 4.74 4.59 -8.02
N LEU A 210 4.52 3.27 -8.09
CA LEU A 210 3.21 2.66 -7.90
C LEU A 210 2.69 2.85 -6.46
N TYR A 211 3.57 2.82 -5.45
CA TYR A 211 3.19 3.12 -4.06
C TYR A 211 2.85 4.60 -3.85
N ILE A 212 3.65 5.52 -4.38
CA ILE A 212 3.36 6.97 -4.36
C ILE A 212 1.99 7.24 -5.01
N THR A 213 1.71 6.59 -6.14
CA THR A 213 0.41 6.73 -6.83
C THR A 213 -0.74 6.23 -5.97
N GLN A 214 -0.60 5.06 -5.34
CA GLN A 214 -1.61 4.55 -4.40
C GLN A 214 -1.80 5.49 -3.19
N ALA A 215 -0.71 6.03 -2.64
CA ALA A 215 -0.76 6.95 -1.51
C ALA A 215 -1.47 8.27 -1.86
N ASN A 216 -1.28 8.79 -3.08
CA ASN A 216 -2.04 9.92 -3.59
C ASN A 216 -3.53 9.61 -3.75
N ILE A 217 -3.86 8.46 -4.37
CA ILE A 217 -5.26 8.01 -4.53
C ILE A 217 -5.94 7.91 -3.17
N LEU A 218 -5.28 7.33 -2.15
CA LEU A 218 -5.87 7.22 -0.82
C LEU A 218 -5.99 8.58 -0.10
N LEU A 219 -5.12 9.55 -0.40
CA LEU A 219 -5.16 10.88 0.23
C LEU A 219 -6.32 11.74 -0.29
N SER A 220 -6.61 11.68 -1.59
CA SER A 220 -7.72 12.43 -2.21
C SER A 220 -8.34 11.69 -3.39
N PRO A 221 -9.10 10.60 -3.15
CA PRO A 221 -9.53 9.66 -4.20
C PRO A 221 -10.18 10.32 -5.41
N GLU A 222 -11.24 11.09 -5.18
CA GLU A 222 -11.99 11.69 -6.30
C GLU A 222 -11.19 12.76 -7.03
N GLN A 223 -10.51 13.64 -6.29
CA GLN A 223 -9.77 14.76 -6.87
C GLN A 223 -8.60 14.24 -7.71
N PHE A 224 -7.85 13.29 -7.16
CA PHE A 224 -6.71 12.69 -7.83
C PHE A 224 -7.15 11.93 -9.09
N LEU A 225 -8.16 11.06 -8.99
CA LEU A 225 -8.62 10.27 -10.13
C LEU A 225 -9.19 11.16 -11.25
N LYS A 226 -9.93 12.22 -10.92
CA LYS A 226 -10.43 13.18 -11.93
C LYS A 226 -9.29 13.90 -12.67
N MET A 227 -8.16 14.14 -12.03
CA MET A 227 -7.04 14.90 -12.61
C MET A 227 -6.01 14.02 -13.33
N TYR A 228 -5.66 12.87 -12.72
CA TYR A 228 -4.56 12.02 -13.16
C TYR A 228 -4.97 10.56 -13.42
N GLY A 229 -6.23 10.19 -13.20
CA GLY A 229 -6.67 8.79 -13.33
C GLY A 229 -6.49 8.25 -14.74
N GLU A 230 -6.85 9.01 -15.78
CA GLU A 230 -6.71 8.59 -17.17
C GLU A 230 -5.25 8.30 -17.55
N ILE A 231 -4.33 9.20 -17.18
CA ILE A 231 -2.91 9.05 -17.50
C ILE A 231 -2.28 7.89 -16.74
N VAL A 232 -2.65 7.69 -15.47
CA VAL A 232 -2.22 6.55 -14.66
C VAL A 232 -2.66 5.23 -15.28
N VAL A 233 -3.94 5.13 -15.69
CA VAL A 233 -4.46 3.90 -16.32
C VAL A 233 -3.84 3.66 -17.69
N ALA A 234 -3.63 4.71 -18.49
CA ALA A 234 -2.97 4.61 -19.79
C ALA A 234 -1.53 4.07 -19.63
N SER A 235 -0.73 4.67 -18.73
CA SER A 235 0.63 4.20 -18.44
C SER A 235 0.63 2.76 -17.89
N ALA A 236 -0.29 2.44 -16.98
CA ALA A 236 -0.42 1.07 -16.47
C ALA A 236 -0.69 0.06 -17.60
N ASN A 237 -1.61 0.39 -18.51
CA ASN A 237 -1.97 -0.49 -19.62
C ASN A 237 -0.82 -0.70 -20.62
N GLU A 238 -0.07 0.36 -20.94
CA GLU A 238 1.12 0.30 -21.80
C GLU A 238 2.19 -0.61 -21.19
N MET A 239 2.50 -0.42 -19.89
CA MET A 239 3.56 -1.18 -19.22
C MET A 239 3.23 -2.68 -19.07
N LEU A 240 1.95 -3.07 -19.00
CA LEU A 240 1.56 -4.47 -18.80
C LEU A 240 2.09 -5.41 -19.90
N ALA A 241 2.41 -4.92 -21.10
CA ALA A 241 2.92 -5.73 -22.23
C ALA A 241 4.16 -6.55 -21.85
N ASP A 242 5.08 -5.93 -21.12
CA ASP A 242 6.43 -6.45 -20.89
C ASP A 242 6.71 -6.77 -19.41
N MET A 243 5.68 -6.69 -18.55
CA MET A 243 5.82 -6.95 -17.12
C MET A 243 5.87 -8.44 -16.77
N ARG A 244 6.73 -8.77 -15.80
CA ARG A 244 6.68 -10.07 -15.10
C ARG A 244 5.48 -10.12 -14.15
N SER A 245 5.13 -11.32 -13.71
CA SER A 245 3.97 -11.57 -12.83
C SER A 245 3.94 -10.69 -11.57
N GLU A 246 5.08 -10.42 -10.93
CA GLU A 246 5.13 -9.52 -9.76
C GLU A 246 4.71 -8.09 -10.12
N GLY A 247 5.23 -7.55 -11.22
CA GLY A 247 4.85 -6.23 -11.73
C GLY A 247 3.37 -6.16 -12.10
N ILE A 248 2.83 -7.19 -12.76
CA ILE A 248 1.39 -7.30 -13.07
C ILE A 248 0.56 -7.25 -11.78
N VAL A 249 0.94 -8.02 -10.76
CA VAL A 249 0.24 -8.03 -9.47
C VAL A 249 0.24 -6.64 -8.83
N MET A 250 1.38 -5.94 -8.84
CA MET A 250 1.47 -4.58 -8.29
C MET A 250 0.61 -3.58 -9.06
N THR A 251 0.61 -3.65 -10.39
CA THR A 251 -0.24 -2.82 -11.24
C THR A 251 -1.72 -3.11 -11.01
N MET A 252 -2.11 -4.38 -10.87
CA MET A 252 -3.50 -4.72 -10.56
C MET A 252 -3.92 -4.26 -9.16
N ARG A 253 -3.02 -4.23 -8.17
CA ARG A 253 -3.30 -3.64 -6.85
C ARG A 253 -3.55 -2.14 -6.93
N LEU A 254 -2.84 -1.43 -7.82
CA LEU A 254 -3.13 -0.03 -8.12
C LEU A 254 -4.53 0.13 -8.72
N ILE A 255 -4.90 -0.69 -9.71
CA ILE A 255 -6.26 -0.67 -10.30
C ILE A 255 -7.34 -0.98 -9.24
N GLU A 256 -7.11 -1.98 -8.38
CA GLU A 256 -8.01 -2.25 -7.26
C GLU A 256 -8.11 -1.07 -6.30
N THR A 257 -7.01 -0.37 -6.02
CA THR A 257 -7.01 0.82 -5.16
C THR A 257 -7.93 1.89 -5.72
N CYS A 258 -7.86 2.17 -7.03
CA CYS A 258 -8.79 3.09 -7.70
C CYS A 258 -10.25 2.66 -7.50
N LEU A 259 -10.56 1.38 -7.77
CA LEU A 259 -11.92 0.84 -7.70
C LEU A 259 -12.48 0.82 -6.27
N ARG A 260 -11.62 0.61 -5.27
CA ARG A 260 -12.02 0.61 -3.86
C ARG A 260 -12.26 2.02 -3.35
N SER A 261 -11.37 2.97 -3.70
CA SER A 261 -11.37 4.30 -3.09
C SER A 261 -12.47 5.21 -3.63
N ALA A 262 -12.84 5.07 -4.90
CA ALA A 262 -13.90 5.88 -5.53
C ALA A 262 -14.58 5.11 -6.68
N PRO A 263 -15.35 4.05 -6.39
CA PRO A 263 -15.90 3.13 -7.39
C PRO A 263 -16.68 3.84 -8.51
N GLY A 264 -17.50 4.85 -8.16
CA GLY A 264 -18.35 5.55 -9.12
C GLY A 264 -17.59 6.28 -10.23
N ILE A 265 -16.40 6.82 -9.95
CA ILE A 265 -15.53 7.49 -10.93
C ILE A 265 -14.55 6.48 -11.54
N ALA A 266 -13.97 5.63 -10.70
CA ALA A 266 -12.92 4.70 -11.10
C ALA A 266 -13.40 3.69 -12.15
N GLN A 267 -14.64 3.22 -12.07
CA GLN A 267 -15.19 2.25 -13.02
C GLN A 267 -15.14 2.71 -14.49
N GLU A 268 -15.26 4.02 -14.75
CA GLU A 268 -15.13 4.60 -16.09
C GLU A 268 -13.66 4.79 -16.46
N ILE A 269 -12.85 5.32 -15.54
CA ILE A 269 -11.43 5.61 -15.75
C ILE A 269 -10.64 4.34 -16.07
N VAL A 270 -10.93 3.21 -15.40
CA VAL A 270 -10.19 1.96 -15.61
C VAL A 270 -10.63 1.20 -16.86
N LYS A 271 -11.72 1.61 -17.55
CA LYS A 271 -12.23 0.91 -18.74
C LYS A 271 -11.15 0.52 -19.76
N PRO A 272 -10.18 1.37 -20.11
CA PRO A 272 -9.18 1.04 -21.14
C PRO A 272 -8.31 -0.18 -20.81
N ILE A 273 -8.09 -0.50 -19.53
CA ILE A 273 -7.28 -1.65 -19.11
C ILE A 273 -8.10 -2.95 -18.97
N LEU A 274 -9.42 -2.85 -18.84
CA LEU A 274 -10.30 -3.99 -18.55
C LEU A 274 -10.36 -5.05 -19.67
N PRO A 275 -10.35 -4.72 -20.98
CA PRO A 275 -10.35 -5.75 -22.03
C PRO A 275 -9.21 -6.74 -21.88
N ARG A 276 -8.02 -6.24 -21.52
CA ARG A 276 -6.83 -7.07 -21.30
C ARG A 276 -6.99 -7.99 -20.08
N VAL A 277 -7.59 -7.48 -19.01
CA VAL A 277 -7.91 -8.26 -17.80
C VAL A 277 -8.90 -9.38 -18.13
N PHE A 278 -9.99 -9.06 -18.83
CA PHE A 278 -11.05 -10.01 -19.15
C PHE A 278 -10.57 -11.03 -20.18
N GLU A 279 -9.76 -10.63 -21.16
CA GLU A 279 -9.13 -11.53 -22.12
C GLU A 279 -8.19 -12.53 -21.41
N ALA A 280 -7.38 -12.07 -20.45
CA ALA A 280 -6.51 -12.94 -19.68
C ALA A 280 -7.29 -13.98 -18.87
N VAL A 281 -8.43 -13.58 -18.28
CA VAL A 281 -9.36 -14.52 -17.63
C VAL A 281 -9.98 -15.48 -18.66
N TYR A 282 -10.47 -14.98 -19.78
CA TYR A 282 -11.04 -15.80 -20.86
C TYR A 282 -10.04 -16.85 -21.42
N ARG A 283 -8.74 -16.52 -21.44
CA ARG A 283 -7.67 -17.45 -21.85
C ARG A 283 -7.33 -18.46 -20.74
N GLY A 284 -7.40 -18.06 -19.47
CA GLY A 284 -7.26 -18.96 -18.32
C GLY A 284 -5.86 -19.53 -18.08
N SER A 285 -4.83 -19.03 -18.79
CA SER A 285 -3.47 -19.57 -18.78
C SER A 285 -2.48 -18.87 -17.85
N GLU A 286 -2.93 -17.86 -17.10
CA GLU A 286 -2.07 -17.09 -16.20
C GLU A 286 -1.71 -17.84 -14.91
N TYR A 287 -0.59 -17.47 -14.30
CA TYR A 287 -0.20 -17.98 -13.00
C TYR A 287 -1.26 -17.67 -11.93
N PRO A 288 -1.48 -18.56 -10.94
CA PRO A 288 -2.55 -18.41 -9.95
C PRO A 288 -2.60 -17.04 -9.26
N MET A 289 -1.45 -16.47 -8.90
CA MET A 289 -1.39 -15.16 -8.24
C MET A 289 -1.86 -14.02 -9.16
N VAL A 290 -1.55 -14.07 -10.46
CA VAL A 290 -1.98 -13.07 -11.46
C VAL A 290 -3.46 -13.26 -11.78
N MET A 291 -3.88 -14.50 -12.05
CA MET A 291 -5.28 -14.83 -12.32
C MET A 291 -6.19 -14.40 -11.16
N SER A 292 -5.74 -14.61 -9.92
CA SER A 292 -6.42 -14.13 -8.71
C SER A 292 -6.66 -12.62 -8.75
N MET A 293 -5.64 -11.82 -9.11
CA MET A 293 -5.78 -10.37 -9.23
C MET A 293 -6.75 -9.97 -10.34
N TYR A 294 -6.71 -10.61 -11.51
CA TYR A 294 -7.63 -10.34 -12.61
C TYR A 294 -9.08 -10.65 -12.26
N LEU A 295 -9.34 -11.81 -11.63
CA LEU A 295 -10.68 -12.16 -11.12
C LEU A 295 -11.15 -11.14 -10.07
N SER A 296 -10.25 -10.63 -9.23
CA SER A 296 -10.54 -9.60 -8.22
C SER A 296 -11.00 -8.29 -8.86
N VAL A 297 -10.24 -7.78 -9.84
CA VAL A 297 -10.59 -6.56 -10.60
C VAL A 297 -11.92 -6.74 -11.32
N MET A 298 -12.12 -7.86 -12.01
CA MET A 298 -13.37 -8.18 -12.70
C MET A 298 -14.56 -8.24 -11.74
N SER A 299 -14.38 -8.84 -10.56
CA SER A 299 -15.41 -8.91 -9.51
C SER A 299 -15.82 -7.53 -9.01
N ARG A 300 -14.84 -6.63 -8.80
CA ARG A 300 -15.11 -5.26 -8.37
C ARG A 300 -15.87 -4.48 -9.42
N ILE A 301 -15.53 -4.65 -10.70
CA ILE A 301 -16.31 -4.05 -11.80
C ILE A 301 -17.73 -4.57 -11.83
N LEU A 302 -17.93 -5.89 -11.69
CA LEU A 302 -19.26 -6.50 -11.67
C LEU A 302 -20.13 -5.96 -10.53
N LEU A 303 -19.56 -5.84 -9.33
CA LEU A 303 -20.25 -5.34 -8.15
C LEU A 303 -20.49 -3.82 -8.19
N SER A 304 -19.61 -3.06 -8.85
CA SER A 304 -19.72 -1.59 -8.98
C SER A 304 -20.67 -1.18 -10.10
N SER A 305 -20.52 -1.77 -11.30
CA SER A 305 -21.35 -1.46 -12.46
C SER A 305 -21.45 -2.63 -13.44
N ARG A 306 -22.65 -3.21 -13.49
CA ARG A 306 -23.04 -4.21 -14.49
C ARG A 306 -22.97 -3.70 -15.93
N ASP A 307 -23.20 -2.41 -16.15
CA ASP A 307 -23.12 -1.79 -17.48
C ASP A 307 -21.69 -1.84 -18.03
N VAL A 308 -20.72 -1.25 -17.32
CA VAL A 308 -19.28 -1.38 -17.63
C VAL A 308 -18.86 -2.83 -17.82
N PHE A 309 -19.26 -3.74 -16.94
CA PHE A 309 -18.94 -5.17 -17.08
C PHE A 309 -19.40 -5.72 -18.44
N SER A 310 -20.67 -5.48 -18.81
CA SER A 310 -21.24 -5.99 -20.07
C SER A 310 -20.62 -5.34 -21.32
N GLN A 311 -20.25 -4.06 -21.25
CA GLN A 311 -19.51 -3.37 -22.31
C GLN A 311 -18.14 -4.01 -22.53
N VAL A 312 -17.39 -4.31 -21.47
CA VAL A 312 -16.07 -4.95 -21.58
C VAL A 312 -16.18 -6.36 -22.15
N VAL A 313 -17.16 -7.16 -21.72
CA VAL A 313 -17.42 -8.47 -22.32
C VAL A 313 -17.70 -8.34 -23.82
N SER A 314 -18.47 -7.33 -24.22
CA SER A 314 -18.77 -7.06 -25.63
C SER A 314 -17.52 -6.66 -26.43
N ILE A 315 -16.60 -5.90 -25.83
CA ILE A 315 -15.31 -5.56 -26.45
C ILE A 315 -14.45 -6.81 -26.64
N VAL A 316 -14.32 -7.65 -25.61
CA VAL A 316 -13.56 -8.91 -25.72
C VAL A 316 -14.18 -9.84 -26.77
N ALA A 317 -15.51 -9.88 -26.86
CA ALA A 317 -16.20 -10.65 -27.90
C ALA A 317 -15.87 -10.18 -29.32
N GLN A 318 -15.74 -8.87 -29.53
CA GLN A 318 -15.29 -8.32 -30.83
C GLN A 318 -13.83 -8.68 -31.13
N LEU A 319 -12.94 -8.63 -30.12
CA LEU A 319 -11.52 -8.98 -30.28
C LEU A 319 -11.31 -10.46 -30.61
N GLU A 320 -12.15 -11.33 -30.04
CA GLU A 320 -12.10 -12.78 -30.22
C GLU A 320 -12.99 -13.29 -31.38
N ASP A 321 -13.59 -12.39 -32.17
CA ASP A 321 -14.54 -12.71 -33.24
C ASP A 321 -15.63 -13.71 -32.80
N SER A 322 -16.23 -13.44 -31.64
CA SER A 322 -17.20 -14.33 -30.98
C SER A 322 -18.41 -13.55 -30.45
N ARG A 323 -19.39 -14.27 -29.91
CA ARG A 323 -20.57 -13.67 -29.28
C ARG A 323 -20.31 -13.42 -27.80
N ALA A 324 -20.82 -12.30 -27.27
CA ALA A 324 -20.64 -11.90 -25.88
C ALA A 324 -21.06 -12.98 -24.88
N GLU A 325 -22.11 -13.75 -25.21
CA GLU A 325 -22.59 -14.83 -24.36
C GLU A 325 -21.60 -16.01 -24.28
N ILE A 326 -20.93 -16.33 -25.39
CA ILE A 326 -19.92 -17.41 -25.43
C ILE A 326 -18.68 -17.00 -24.64
N ILE A 327 -18.28 -15.73 -24.75
CA ILE A 327 -17.18 -15.18 -23.95
C ILE A 327 -17.51 -15.25 -22.47
N LEU A 328 -18.71 -14.80 -22.08
CA LEU A 328 -19.15 -14.85 -20.69
C LEU A 328 -19.20 -16.28 -20.16
N ASP A 329 -19.77 -17.22 -20.91
CA ASP A 329 -19.83 -18.64 -20.54
C ASP A 329 -18.44 -19.21 -20.22
N LYS A 330 -17.48 -18.97 -21.11
CA LYS A 330 -16.09 -19.43 -20.90
C LYS A 330 -15.39 -18.70 -19.76
N ILE A 331 -15.62 -17.40 -19.58
CA ILE A 331 -15.09 -16.64 -18.43
C ILE A 331 -15.60 -17.25 -17.12
N LEU A 332 -16.88 -17.62 -17.05
CA LEU A 332 -17.45 -18.26 -15.87
C LEU A 332 -16.82 -19.63 -15.63
N ASP A 333 -16.62 -20.44 -16.67
CA ASP A 333 -15.91 -21.72 -16.55
C ASP A 333 -14.51 -21.55 -15.98
N VAL A 334 -13.74 -20.59 -16.50
CA VAL A 334 -12.40 -20.31 -15.98
C VAL A 334 -12.47 -19.78 -14.54
N TRP A 335 -13.41 -18.88 -14.24
CA TRP A 335 -13.55 -18.35 -12.89
C TRP A 335 -13.79 -19.48 -11.89
N LEU A 336 -14.76 -20.34 -12.15
CA LEU A 336 -15.12 -21.46 -11.28
C LEU A 336 -13.96 -22.44 -11.10
N ASP A 337 -13.25 -22.79 -12.17
CA ASP A 337 -12.06 -23.65 -12.12
C ASP A 337 -10.92 -23.03 -11.31
N LYS A 338 -10.62 -21.74 -11.53
CA LYS A 338 -9.47 -21.06 -10.92
C LYS A 338 -9.73 -20.60 -9.48
N MET A 339 -10.98 -20.57 -9.03
CA MET A 339 -11.32 -20.12 -7.68
C MET A 339 -10.68 -20.97 -6.58
N ALA A 340 -10.52 -22.27 -6.81
CA ALA A 340 -9.83 -23.20 -5.90
C ALA A 340 -8.32 -22.87 -5.72
N LEU A 341 -7.72 -22.12 -6.66
CA LEU A 341 -6.31 -21.73 -6.62
C LEU A 341 -6.07 -20.40 -5.88
N VAL A 342 -7.14 -19.70 -5.48
CA VAL A 342 -7.04 -18.44 -4.75
C VAL A 342 -6.86 -18.74 -3.26
N THR A 343 -5.72 -18.38 -2.68
CA THR A 343 -5.40 -18.71 -1.28
C THR A 343 -5.79 -17.62 -0.27
N GLN A 344 -5.96 -16.37 -0.71
CA GLN A 344 -6.30 -15.23 0.15
C GLN A 344 -7.80 -15.20 0.43
N LEU A 345 -8.20 -15.33 1.69
CA LEU A 345 -9.60 -15.48 2.11
C LEU A 345 -10.45 -14.27 1.73
N GLU A 346 -9.94 -13.06 1.92
CA GLU A 346 -10.60 -11.80 1.57
C GLU A 346 -10.96 -11.77 0.08
N ARG A 347 -10.02 -12.20 -0.76
CA ARG A 347 -10.24 -12.23 -2.20
C ARG A 347 -11.20 -13.35 -2.59
N ARG A 348 -11.07 -14.55 -2.00
CA ARG A 348 -12.06 -15.63 -2.22
C ARG A 348 -13.47 -15.18 -1.87
N LYS A 349 -13.64 -14.49 -0.74
CA LYS A 349 -14.92 -13.91 -0.32
C LYS A 349 -15.44 -12.90 -1.33
N LEU A 350 -14.61 -11.97 -1.82
CA LEU A 350 -14.98 -11.03 -2.89
C LEU A 350 -15.48 -11.75 -4.14
N LEU A 351 -14.74 -12.78 -4.61
CA LEU A 351 -15.12 -13.56 -5.78
C LEU A 351 -16.47 -14.28 -5.55
N GLY A 352 -16.67 -14.86 -4.35
CA GLY A 352 -17.92 -15.52 -3.97
C GLY A 352 -19.11 -14.56 -3.92
N ILE A 353 -18.93 -13.36 -3.36
CA ILE A 353 -19.96 -12.30 -3.37
C ILE A 353 -20.32 -11.95 -4.82
N ALA A 354 -19.31 -11.75 -5.69
CA ALA A 354 -19.53 -11.39 -7.08
C ALA A 354 -20.26 -12.49 -7.86
N LEU A 355 -19.87 -13.76 -7.72
CA LEU A 355 -20.59 -14.90 -8.33
C LEU A 355 -22.03 -15.01 -7.81
N THR A 356 -22.24 -14.83 -6.50
CA THR A 356 -23.57 -14.84 -5.90
C THR A 356 -24.46 -13.74 -6.47
N SER A 357 -23.89 -12.57 -6.78
CA SER A 357 -24.62 -11.45 -7.39
C SER A 357 -25.10 -11.71 -8.82
N LEU A 358 -24.53 -12.70 -9.52
CA LEU A 358 -24.94 -13.08 -10.89
C LEU A 358 -26.20 -13.94 -10.91
N LEU A 359 -26.50 -14.64 -9.82
CA LEU A 359 -27.61 -15.61 -9.76
C LEU A 359 -28.97 -14.98 -10.15
N THR A 360 -29.16 -13.70 -9.85
CA THR A 360 -30.42 -12.96 -10.07
C THR A 360 -30.47 -12.18 -11.39
N VAL A 361 -29.46 -12.33 -12.27
CA VAL A 361 -29.34 -11.60 -13.55
C VAL A 361 -30.22 -12.17 -14.67
N GLN A 362 -30.91 -13.30 -14.43
CA GLN A 362 -31.79 -13.97 -15.42
C GLN A 362 -31.09 -14.36 -16.73
N SER A 363 -29.79 -14.69 -16.66
CA SER A 363 -29.04 -15.22 -17.80
C SER A 363 -29.05 -16.74 -17.80
N SER A 364 -29.47 -17.37 -18.90
CA SER A 364 -29.47 -18.83 -19.04
C SER A 364 -28.07 -19.42 -18.83
N TYR A 365 -27.03 -18.75 -19.34
CA TYR A 365 -25.63 -19.18 -19.18
C TYR A 365 -25.19 -19.18 -17.72
N VAL A 366 -25.63 -18.21 -16.91
CA VAL A 366 -25.32 -18.20 -15.47
C VAL A 366 -26.06 -19.32 -14.76
N LEU A 367 -27.33 -19.57 -15.11
CA LEU A 367 -28.13 -20.65 -14.50
C LEU A 367 -27.59 -22.04 -14.87
N GLU A 368 -27.04 -22.23 -16.07
CA GLU A 368 -26.35 -23.46 -16.46
C GLU A 368 -25.13 -23.75 -15.57
N LYS A 369 -24.49 -22.71 -15.02
CA LYS A 369 -23.37 -22.83 -14.07
C LYS A 369 -23.79 -22.84 -12.60
N PHE A 370 -25.10 -22.93 -12.30
CA PHE A 370 -25.63 -22.84 -10.93
C PHE A 370 -24.94 -23.79 -9.94
N CYS A 371 -24.74 -25.06 -10.33
CA CYS A 371 -24.05 -26.05 -9.50
C CYS A 371 -22.62 -25.61 -9.15
N GLY A 372 -21.84 -25.17 -10.14
CA GLY A 372 -20.47 -24.69 -9.93
C GLY A 372 -20.42 -23.43 -9.07
N VAL A 373 -21.34 -22.48 -9.29
CA VAL A 373 -21.45 -21.27 -8.45
C VAL A 373 -21.73 -21.66 -7.00
N LEU A 374 -22.70 -22.55 -6.77
CA LEU A 374 -23.05 -22.98 -5.42
C LEU A 374 -21.90 -23.75 -4.74
N LEU A 375 -21.19 -24.60 -5.47
CA LEU A 375 -19.99 -25.28 -4.98
C LEU A 375 -18.93 -24.27 -4.52
N CYS A 376 -18.50 -23.37 -5.40
CA CYS A 376 -17.47 -22.39 -5.08
C CYS A 376 -17.87 -21.47 -3.92
N VAL A 377 -19.11 -20.99 -3.88
CA VAL A 377 -19.58 -20.13 -2.78
C VAL A 377 -19.65 -20.90 -1.46
N THR A 378 -20.04 -22.17 -1.49
CA THR A 378 -20.08 -23.03 -0.30
C THR A 378 -18.68 -23.33 0.24
N GLU A 379 -17.69 -23.56 -0.63
CA GLU A 379 -16.30 -23.68 -0.20
C GLU A 379 -15.80 -22.41 0.49
N VAL A 380 -16.16 -21.23 -0.04
CA VAL A 380 -15.82 -19.97 0.61
C VAL A 380 -16.49 -19.85 1.97
N LEU A 381 -17.76 -20.23 2.10
CA LEU A 381 -18.47 -20.25 3.38
C LEU A 381 -17.77 -21.16 4.39
N ASN A 382 -17.32 -22.34 3.98
CA ASN A 382 -16.55 -23.25 4.84
C ASN A 382 -15.25 -22.61 5.37
N ASP A 383 -14.61 -21.77 4.56
CA ASP A 383 -13.37 -21.11 4.96
C ASP A 383 -13.60 -19.90 5.88
N VAL A 384 -14.62 -19.08 5.60
CA VAL A 384 -14.84 -17.78 6.30
C VAL A 384 -15.79 -17.88 7.49
N VAL A 385 -16.73 -18.82 7.51
CA VAL A 385 -17.67 -18.98 8.63
C VAL A 385 -16.98 -19.73 9.77
N LYS A 386 -17.07 -19.18 10.98
CA LYS A 386 -16.57 -19.76 12.23
C LYS A 386 -17.68 -19.82 13.27
N LEU A 387 -17.48 -20.64 14.29
CA LEU A 387 -18.39 -20.77 15.43
C LEU A 387 -17.87 -19.92 16.58
N ASP A 388 -18.77 -19.16 17.22
CA ASP A 388 -18.49 -18.47 18.47
C ASP A 388 -18.50 -19.46 19.66
N ARG A 389 -18.32 -18.93 20.88
CA ARG A 389 -18.31 -19.75 22.11
C ARG A 389 -19.65 -20.41 22.42
N ASP A 390 -20.74 -19.85 21.92
CA ASP A 390 -22.11 -20.31 22.11
C ASP A 390 -22.60 -21.18 20.94
N GLY A 391 -21.74 -21.44 19.95
CA GLY A 391 -22.05 -22.21 18.75
C GLY A 391 -22.74 -21.42 17.64
N GLY A 392 -22.83 -20.10 17.76
CA GLY A 392 -23.34 -19.18 16.73
C GLY A 392 -22.36 -19.04 15.57
N MET A 393 -22.89 -19.09 14.34
CA MET A 393 -22.10 -18.90 13.13
C MET A 393 -21.89 -17.41 12.82
N PHE A 394 -20.64 -16.99 12.70
CA PHE A 394 -20.26 -15.65 12.27
C PHE A 394 -19.21 -15.70 11.15
N ASP A 395 -19.17 -14.65 10.34
CA ASP A 395 -18.19 -14.49 9.27
C ASP A 395 -16.92 -13.84 9.83
N ALA A 396 -15.82 -14.59 9.84
CA ALA A 396 -14.57 -14.19 10.49
C ALA A 396 -13.86 -13.02 9.82
N LEU A 397 -14.27 -12.65 8.60
CA LEU A 397 -13.71 -11.49 7.89
C LEU A 397 -14.50 -10.21 8.16
N MET A 398 -15.61 -10.26 8.89
CA MET A 398 -16.33 -9.03 9.27
C MET A 398 -15.49 -8.23 10.27
N TYR A 399 -15.44 -6.90 10.11
CA TYR A 399 -14.87 -6.05 11.14
C TYR A 399 -15.71 -6.18 12.41
N SER A 400 -15.14 -6.80 13.43
CA SER A 400 -15.67 -6.73 14.79
C SER A 400 -14.87 -5.71 15.59
N ASP A 401 -15.53 -4.97 16.47
CA ASP A 401 -14.91 -4.04 17.44
C ASP A 401 -13.85 -4.71 18.33
N GLN A 402 -13.69 -6.03 18.29
CA GLN A 402 -12.67 -6.75 19.05
C GLN A 402 -11.33 -6.85 18.29
N LEU A 403 -11.31 -6.72 16.96
CA LEU A 403 -10.09 -6.71 16.14
C LEU A 403 -9.42 -5.32 16.06
N SER A 404 -10.12 -4.25 16.44
CA SER A 404 -9.48 -2.94 16.64
C SER A 404 -8.58 -2.92 17.89
N SER A 405 -8.84 -3.82 18.86
CA SER A 405 -8.02 -3.97 20.07
C SER A 405 -6.78 -4.87 19.94
N SER A 406 -6.50 -5.42 18.74
CA SER A 406 -5.29 -6.22 18.50
C SER A 406 -4.10 -5.41 17.98
N VAL A 407 -4.25 -4.09 17.80
CA VAL A 407 -3.12 -3.19 17.60
C VAL A 407 -2.55 -2.96 19.00
N SER A 408 -1.32 -3.44 19.24
CA SER A 408 -0.68 -3.22 20.53
C SER A 408 -0.52 -1.71 20.78
N GLU A 409 -0.48 -1.26 22.05
CA GLU A 409 -0.21 0.17 22.35
C GLU A 409 1.12 0.61 21.73
N ASP A 410 2.10 -0.29 21.62
CA ASP A 410 3.37 -0.07 20.93
C ASP A 410 3.22 0.11 19.40
N ASP A 411 2.24 -0.54 18.76
CA ASP A 411 1.98 -0.40 17.31
C ASP A 411 1.23 0.90 16.96
N LEU A 412 0.48 1.48 17.92
CA LEU A 412 -0.22 2.76 17.72
C LEU A 412 0.77 3.92 17.59
N ASP A 413 1.90 3.86 18.30
CA ASP A 413 2.90 4.92 18.25
C ASP A 413 3.53 5.03 16.86
N TYR A 414 3.62 3.94 16.08
CA TYR A 414 4.20 3.91 14.72
C TYR A 414 3.20 4.02 13.58
N GLU A 415 1.91 4.23 13.88
CA GLU A 415 0.89 4.29 12.83
C GLU A 415 0.93 5.62 12.05
N THR A 416 1.02 5.55 10.72
CA THR A 416 0.98 6.73 9.86
C THR A 416 -0.45 7.13 9.49
N GLU A 417 -0.65 8.37 9.02
CA GLU A 417 -1.94 8.82 8.46
C GLU A 417 -2.38 7.97 7.24
N HIS A 418 -1.43 7.37 6.53
CA HIS A 418 -1.71 6.44 5.44
C HIS A 418 -2.23 5.09 5.90
N ASP A 419 -1.71 4.56 7.01
CA ASP A 419 -2.20 3.31 7.59
C ASP A 419 -3.65 3.47 8.07
N GLN A 420 -3.97 4.61 8.67
CA GLN A 420 -5.35 4.96 9.04
C GLN A 420 -6.26 4.99 7.79
N ARG A 421 -5.82 5.64 6.70
CA ARG A 421 -6.57 5.66 5.42
C ARG A 421 -6.76 4.26 4.83
N ARG A 422 -5.74 3.40 4.87
CA ARG A 422 -5.85 2.01 4.40
C ARG A 422 -6.84 1.21 5.24
N ARG A 423 -6.84 1.40 6.56
CA ARG A 423 -7.80 0.76 7.48
C ARG A 423 -9.22 1.25 7.24
N MET A 424 -9.42 2.57 7.10
CA MET A 424 -10.72 3.16 6.76
C MET A 424 -11.26 2.61 5.43
N LEU A 425 -10.42 2.53 4.40
CA LEU A 425 -10.81 1.94 3.12
C LEU A 425 -11.21 0.46 3.27
N ALA A 426 -10.43 -0.32 4.01
CA ALA A 426 -10.76 -1.72 4.28
C ALA A 426 -12.10 -1.86 5.03
N ALA A 427 -12.39 -0.99 6.00
CA ALA A 427 -13.65 -1.01 6.75
C ALA A 427 -14.90 -0.81 5.87
N THR A 428 -14.76 -0.11 4.74
CA THR A 428 -15.86 0.12 3.78
C THR A 428 -15.97 -0.93 2.66
N ASP A 429 -15.02 -1.86 2.58
CA ASP A 429 -14.97 -2.83 1.47
C ASP A 429 -16.10 -3.87 1.58
N PRO A 430 -16.75 -4.28 0.46
CA PRO A 430 -17.73 -5.36 0.43
C PRO A 430 -17.30 -6.64 1.16
N VAL A 431 -16.01 -6.97 1.14
CA VAL A 431 -15.46 -8.13 1.83
C VAL A 431 -15.71 -8.10 3.35
N HIS A 432 -15.71 -6.91 3.96
CA HIS A 432 -15.85 -6.76 5.41
C HIS A 432 -17.21 -6.22 5.84
N THR A 433 -18.06 -5.85 4.88
CA THR A 433 -19.39 -5.26 5.12
C THR A 433 -20.53 -6.20 4.72
N ILE A 434 -20.29 -7.16 3.83
CA ILE A 434 -21.27 -8.15 3.40
C ILE A 434 -21.00 -9.49 4.10
N VAL A 435 -22.00 -9.97 4.83
CA VAL A 435 -22.02 -11.34 5.37
C VAL A 435 -22.41 -12.29 4.23
N LEU A 436 -21.47 -13.12 3.77
CA LEU A 436 -21.67 -13.93 2.55
C LEU A 436 -22.86 -14.89 2.68
N ARG A 437 -23.04 -15.50 3.87
CA ARG A 437 -24.17 -16.40 4.17
C ARG A 437 -25.51 -15.72 3.91
N ASP A 438 -25.70 -14.55 4.50
CA ASP A 438 -26.98 -13.82 4.45
C ASP A 438 -27.23 -13.28 3.04
N TYR A 439 -26.16 -12.87 2.35
CA TYR A 439 -26.22 -12.44 0.96
C TYR A 439 -26.61 -13.59 0.03
N LEU A 440 -26.03 -14.78 0.19
CA LEU A 440 -26.40 -15.98 -0.56
C LEU A 440 -27.87 -16.35 -0.33
N GLN A 441 -28.33 -16.38 0.92
CA GLN A 441 -29.74 -16.65 1.24
C GLN A 441 -30.68 -15.67 0.51
N THR A 442 -30.32 -14.38 0.52
CA THR A 442 -31.12 -13.34 -0.13
C THR A 442 -31.19 -13.56 -1.64
N GLN A 443 -30.05 -13.81 -2.29
CA GLN A 443 -30.00 -14.04 -3.74
C GLN A 443 -30.70 -15.34 -4.16
N LEU A 444 -30.62 -16.42 -3.38
CA LEU A 444 -31.37 -17.65 -3.64
C LEU A 444 -32.89 -17.45 -3.50
N THR A 445 -33.31 -16.69 -2.49
CA THR A 445 -34.73 -16.37 -2.29
C THR A 445 -35.27 -15.53 -3.45
N GLU A 446 -34.49 -14.54 -3.91
CA GLU A 446 -34.84 -13.73 -5.08
C GLU A 446 -34.88 -14.56 -6.37
N LEU A 447 -33.91 -15.45 -6.57
CA LEU A 447 -33.89 -16.37 -7.70
C LEU A 447 -35.12 -17.29 -7.72
N GLN A 448 -35.52 -17.83 -6.57
CA GLN A 448 -36.72 -18.64 -6.43
C GLN A 448 -37.99 -17.85 -6.80
N GLN A 449 -38.06 -16.56 -6.43
CA GLN A 449 -39.17 -15.69 -6.82
C GLN A 449 -39.20 -15.42 -8.32
N GLN A 450 -38.03 -15.27 -8.97
CA GLN A 450 -37.92 -15.02 -10.41
C GLN A 450 -38.31 -16.25 -11.25
N LEU A 451 -37.89 -17.46 -10.86
CA LEU A 451 -38.14 -18.70 -11.60
C LEU A 451 -39.48 -19.37 -11.24
N GLY A 452 -39.98 -19.13 -10.02
CA GLY A 452 -41.07 -19.88 -9.42
C GLY A 452 -40.60 -21.21 -8.81
N THR A 453 -41.37 -21.71 -7.84
CA THR A 453 -40.98 -22.85 -6.98
C THR A 453 -40.61 -24.11 -7.77
N SER A 454 -41.39 -24.48 -8.79
CA SER A 454 -41.16 -25.73 -9.54
C SER A 454 -39.89 -25.69 -10.39
N GLN A 455 -39.60 -24.58 -11.06
CA GLN A 455 -38.38 -24.42 -11.86
C GLN A 455 -37.14 -24.30 -10.96
N PHE A 456 -37.28 -23.62 -9.82
CA PHE A 456 -36.22 -23.54 -8.84
C PHE A 456 -35.87 -24.93 -8.26
N GLU A 457 -36.89 -25.74 -7.91
CA GLU A 457 -36.66 -27.12 -7.45
C GLU A 457 -35.94 -27.98 -8.51
N GLN A 458 -36.29 -27.83 -9.79
CA GLN A 458 -35.59 -28.50 -10.89
C GLN A 458 -34.13 -28.04 -10.98
N LEU A 459 -33.87 -26.75 -10.83
CA LEU A 459 -32.51 -26.20 -10.83
C LEU A 459 -31.70 -26.75 -9.65
N VAL A 460 -32.28 -26.78 -8.45
CA VAL A 460 -31.62 -27.34 -7.25
C VAL A 460 -31.30 -28.84 -7.41
N GLN A 461 -32.12 -29.59 -8.16
CA GLN A 461 -31.85 -31.01 -8.46
C GLN A 461 -30.64 -31.23 -9.39
N THR A 462 -30.14 -30.19 -10.06
CA THR A 462 -28.91 -30.28 -10.88
C THR A 462 -27.63 -30.23 -10.04
N VAL A 463 -27.73 -29.81 -8.78
CA VAL A 463 -26.61 -29.74 -7.84
C VAL A 463 -26.29 -31.13 -7.31
N ASP A 464 -25.01 -31.47 -7.21
CA ASP A 464 -24.60 -32.75 -6.62
C ASP A 464 -24.96 -32.83 -5.12
N VAL A 465 -25.11 -34.05 -4.62
CA VAL A 465 -25.62 -34.33 -3.27
C VAL A 465 -24.68 -33.77 -2.18
N GLU A 466 -23.37 -33.77 -2.41
CA GLU A 466 -22.39 -33.32 -1.42
C GLU A 466 -22.42 -31.80 -1.30
N THR A 467 -22.36 -31.08 -2.42
CA THR A 467 -22.49 -29.62 -2.48
C THR A 467 -23.81 -29.16 -1.87
N LEU A 468 -24.92 -29.81 -2.22
CA LEU A 468 -26.24 -29.45 -1.68
C LEU A 468 -26.31 -29.68 -0.17
N SER A 469 -25.72 -30.77 0.33
CA SER A 469 -25.65 -31.05 1.77
C SER A 469 -24.84 -29.99 2.51
N GLN A 470 -23.70 -29.56 1.94
CA GLN A 470 -22.85 -28.53 2.53
C GLN A 470 -23.53 -27.16 2.51
N ALA A 471 -24.13 -26.77 1.38
CA ALA A 471 -24.83 -25.50 1.25
C ALA A 471 -26.02 -25.39 2.24
N ARG A 472 -26.74 -26.50 2.48
CA ARG A 472 -27.84 -26.57 3.47
C ARG A 472 -27.42 -26.38 4.92
N LEU A 473 -26.12 -26.43 5.23
CA LEU A 473 -25.63 -26.05 6.56
C LEU A 473 -25.73 -24.53 6.79
N TYR A 474 -25.76 -23.74 5.71
CA TYR A 474 -25.69 -22.29 5.75
C TYR A 474 -26.97 -21.60 5.29
N VAL A 475 -27.66 -22.16 4.29
CA VAL A 475 -28.83 -21.54 3.63
C VAL A 475 -29.98 -22.52 3.43
N ILE A 476 -31.19 -21.96 3.32
CA ILE A 476 -32.44 -22.66 3.02
C ILE A 476 -32.67 -22.58 1.50
N MET A 477 -32.87 -23.75 0.88
CA MET A 477 -33.15 -23.93 -0.55
C MET A 477 -34.40 -24.76 -0.76
#